data_AF-A0A6J3C3V4-F1
#
_entry.id   AF-A0A6J3C3V4-F1
#
_cell.length_a   1.000
_cell.length_b   1.000
_cell.length_c   1.000
_cell.angle_alpha   90.00
_cell.angle_beta   90.00
_cell.angle_gamma   90.00
#
_symmetry.space_group_name_H-M   'P 1'
#
loop_
_entity.id
_entity.type
_entity.pdbx_description
1 polymer ?
#
loop_
_entity_poly.entity_id
_entity_poly.type
_entity_poly.pdbx_seq_one_letter_code
_entity_poly.pdbx_strand_id
1 'polypeptide(L)'
;MERQGVPECVLFVAQRLTKYPLLLEPLLKTAGDDANERELLQKALCGVKEILVDVDNQVAAKEREDRKLEIYHRIDAKSFANFRGRKFKKSDILQGNRSLMFEGVATLMQGRSKMQTLFVVVLTDVLFFLHDNNNKYTFYTPDNKTGVVSLVKLLVREKAGAEGRGLYLICSGPSEPEMFELRVHRPKDIHVWIQAIRAAVQNCPEDVEEAEAGALAVSAEERQRQLEARHENIRLITEALRAKDKEHATLLEDKMMLHMKMVGHTGSSTLDVPNTGINTVFPGGLVFPDYVRLSAPSADTHALWQEVCRVVKVYCPLYPSIILLYFIAI
;
A
#
# COMPACT_ATOMS: atom_id res chain seq x y z
N MET A 1 46.68 9.45 19.09
CA MET A 1 45.37 9.22 18.46
C MET A 1 44.70 10.57 18.35
N GLU A 2 44.74 11.19 17.17
CA GLU A 2 43.96 12.41 16.93
C GLU A 2 42.48 12.09 17.14
N ARG A 3 41.79 12.93 17.90
CA ARG A 3 40.34 12.81 18.09
C ARG A 3 39.68 13.27 16.80
N GLN A 4 39.41 12.33 15.91
CA GLN A 4 38.68 12.59 14.68
C GLN A 4 37.20 12.77 15.03
N GLY A 5 36.54 13.73 14.39
CA GLY A 5 35.10 13.93 14.52
C GLY A 5 34.33 12.79 13.86
N VAL A 6 33.03 12.72 14.17
CA VAL A 6 32.13 11.70 13.61
C VAL A 6 32.08 11.76 12.07
N PRO A 7 32.02 12.93 11.39
CA PRO A 7 32.03 13.00 9.93
C PRO A 7 33.30 12.42 9.31
N GLU A 8 34.45 12.67 9.93
CA GLU A 8 35.75 12.19 9.46
C GLU A 8 35.84 10.66 9.57
N CYS A 9 35.36 10.09 10.68
CA CYS A 9 35.28 8.63 10.85
C CYS A 9 34.42 7.95 9.76
N VAL A 10 33.25 8.53 9.42
CA VAL A 10 32.38 7.99 8.36
C VAL A 10 33.07 8.06 7.00
N LEU A 11 33.74 9.18 6.70
CA LEU A 11 34.50 9.35 5.46
C LEU A 11 35.62 8.33 5.34
N PHE A 12 36.37 8.04 6.42
CA PHE A 12 37.43 7.04 6.40
C PHE A 12 36.92 5.63 6.11
N VAL A 13 35.76 5.26 6.67
CA VAL A 13 35.14 3.96 6.41
C VAL A 13 34.76 3.82 4.93
N ALA A 14 34.12 4.83 4.34
CA ALA A 14 33.75 4.82 2.92
C ALA A 14 34.99 4.79 2.01
N GLN A 15 36.00 5.60 2.32
CA GLN A 15 37.24 5.66 1.53
C GLN A 15 38.06 4.37 1.63
N ARG A 16 37.97 3.61 2.73
CA ARG A 16 38.73 2.37 2.90
C ARG A 16 38.44 1.37 1.78
N LEU A 17 37.19 1.30 1.32
CA LEU A 17 36.75 0.38 0.27
C LEU A 17 37.49 0.63 -1.05
N THR A 18 37.68 1.91 -1.42
CA THR A 18 38.38 2.30 -2.65
C THR A 18 39.90 2.13 -2.57
N LYS A 19 40.46 1.89 -1.37
CA LYS A 19 41.89 1.62 -1.20
C LYS A 19 42.28 0.16 -1.48
N TYR A 20 41.37 -0.79 -1.33
CA TYR A 20 41.71 -2.22 -1.51
C TYR A 20 42.18 -2.56 -2.93
N PRO A 21 41.58 -2.04 -4.03
CA PRO A 21 42.12 -2.26 -5.37
C PRO A 21 43.54 -1.71 -5.53
N LEU A 22 43.81 -0.52 -4.98
CA LEU A 22 45.11 0.15 -5.07
C LEU A 22 46.22 -0.59 -4.31
N LEU A 23 45.86 -1.42 -3.32
CA LEU A 23 46.80 -2.26 -2.59
C LEU A 23 46.99 -3.63 -3.26
N LEU A 24 45.93 -4.21 -3.82
CA LEU A 24 45.97 -5.51 -4.48
C LEU A 24 46.65 -5.46 -5.86
N GLU A 25 46.49 -4.36 -6.60
CA GLU A 25 47.10 -4.21 -7.93
C GLU A 25 48.65 -4.25 -7.91
N PRO A 26 49.36 -3.56 -7.00
CA PRO A 26 50.81 -3.70 -6.86
C PRO A 26 51.25 -5.08 -6.36
N LEU A 27 50.50 -5.70 -5.44
CA LEU A 27 50.81 -7.05 -4.95
C LEU A 27 50.72 -8.07 -6.08
N LEU A 28 49.68 -7.99 -6.91
CA LEU A 28 49.53 -8.83 -8.10
C LEU A 28 50.69 -8.65 -9.09
N LYS A 29 51.20 -7.42 -9.25
CA LYS A 29 52.37 -7.14 -10.10
C LYS A 29 53.69 -7.69 -9.52
N THR A 30 53.75 -7.89 -8.21
CA THR A 30 54.98 -8.33 -7.49
C THR A 30 54.99 -9.83 -7.22
N ALA A 31 53.87 -10.54 -7.42
CA ALA A 31 53.68 -11.97 -7.15
C ALA A 31 54.58 -12.94 -7.96
N GLY A 32 55.43 -12.44 -8.85
CA GLY A 32 56.44 -13.25 -9.55
C GLY A 32 55.83 -14.39 -10.39
N ASP A 33 56.43 -15.58 -10.29
CA ASP A 33 56.04 -16.80 -11.04
C ASP A 33 55.09 -17.74 -10.25
N ASP A 34 54.65 -17.38 -9.04
CA ASP A 34 53.67 -18.20 -8.31
C ASP A 34 52.28 -18.06 -8.94
N ALA A 35 51.94 -19.02 -9.80
CA ALA A 35 50.68 -19.04 -10.51
C ALA A 35 49.47 -19.11 -9.57
N ASN A 36 49.58 -19.80 -8.43
CA ASN A 36 48.47 -19.96 -7.48
C ASN A 36 48.23 -18.66 -6.71
N GLU A 37 49.30 -18.01 -6.23
CA GLU A 37 49.19 -16.73 -5.54
C GLU A 37 48.63 -15.64 -6.46
N ARG A 38 49.09 -15.60 -7.72
CA ARG A 38 48.59 -14.68 -8.74
C ARG A 38 47.10 -14.88 -9.03
N GLU A 39 46.64 -16.12 -9.15
CA GLU A 39 45.22 -16.44 -9.35
C GLU A 39 44.36 -15.98 -8.17
N LEU A 40 44.81 -16.26 -6.93
CA LEU A 40 44.10 -15.83 -5.72
C LEU A 40 44.02 -14.30 -5.61
N LEU A 41 45.12 -13.60 -5.87
CA LEU A 41 45.17 -12.13 -5.86
C LEU A 41 44.30 -11.52 -6.97
N GLN A 42 44.27 -12.13 -8.15
CA GLN A 42 43.40 -11.68 -9.24
C GLN A 42 41.91 -11.87 -8.87
N LYS A 43 41.56 -13.01 -8.29
CA LYS A 43 40.19 -13.27 -7.81
C LYS A 43 39.79 -12.29 -6.70
N ALA A 44 40.70 -12.02 -5.75
CA ALA A 44 40.47 -11.03 -4.70
C ALA A 44 40.27 -9.62 -5.29
N LEU A 45 41.09 -9.23 -6.27
CA LEU A 45 40.96 -7.93 -6.95
C LEU A 45 39.62 -7.81 -7.69
N CYS A 46 39.20 -8.85 -8.41
CA CYS A 46 37.89 -8.90 -9.06
C CYS A 46 36.75 -8.76 -8.05
N GLY A 47 36.77 -9.57 -6.97
CA GLY A 47 35.74 -9.51 -5.93
C GLY A 47 35.64 -8.13 -5.25
N VAL A 48 36.77 -7.48 -4.99
CA VAL A 48 36.77 -6.11 -4.44
C VAL A 48 36.18 -5.10 -5.44
N LYS A 49 36.48 -5.23 -6.74
CA LYS A 49 35.90 -4.35 -7.78
C LYS A 49 34.39 -4.57 -7.91
N GLU A 50 33.92 -5.81 -7.81
CA GLU A 50 32.48 -6.13 -7.79
C GLU A 50 31.79 -5.52 -6.56
N ILE A 51 32.39 -5.65 -5.38
CA ILE A 51 31.89 -5.02 -4.15
C ILE A 51 31.81 -3.50 -4.31
N LEU A 52 32.80 -2.86 -4.92
CA LEU A 52 32.76 -1.41 -5.16
C LEU A 52 31.59 -1.01 -6.05
N VAL A 53 31.37 -1.73 -7.15
CA VAL A 53 30.24 -1.48 -8.06
C VAL A 53 28.91 -1.69 -7.33
N ASP A 54 28.79 -2.76 -6.53
CA ASP A 54 27.56 -3.02 -5.77
C ASP A 54 27.29 -1.93 -4.71
N VAL A 55 28.32 -1.49 -3.99
CA VAL A 55 28.19 -0.38 -3.03
C VAL A 55 27.79 0.91 -3.74
N ASP A 56 28.39 1.26 -4.87
CA ASP A 56 28.00 2.44 -5.66
C ASP A 56 26.53 2.34 -6.11
N ASN A 57 26.08 1.16 -6.54
CA ASN A 57 24.69 0.91 -6.92
C ASN A 57 23.73 1.06 -5.73
N GLN A 58 24.10 0.55 -4.54
CA GLN A 58 23.31 0.67 -3.32
C GLN A 58 23.23 2.12 -2.84
N VAL A 59 24.33 2.88 -2.91
CA VAL A 59 24.34 4.32 -2.59
C VAL A 59 23.40 5.07 -3.53
N ALA A 60 23.52 4.86 -4.84
CA ALA A 60 22.62 5.47 -5.82
C ALA A 60 21.16 5.07 -5.61
N ALA A 61 20.90 3.82 -5.17
CA ALA A 61 19.55 3.37 -4.83
C ALA A 61 19.00 4.08 -3.59
N LYS A 62 19.85 4.25 -2.57
CA LYS A 62 19.48 4.95 -1.35
C LYS A 62 19.21 6.43 -1.59
N GLU A 63 20.04 7.10 -2.39
CA GLU A 63 19.81 8.49 -2.80
C GLU A 63 18.49 8.67 -3.55
N ARG A 64 18.17 7.74 -4.48
CA ARG A 64 16.86 7.73 -5.16
C ARG A 64 15.69 7.52 -4.20
N GLU A 65 15.85 6.66 -3.20
CA GLU A 65 14.82 6.42 -2.19
C GLU A 65 14.60 7.66 -1.31
N ASP A 66 15.67 8.28 -0.82
CA ASP A 66 15.60 9.48 0.01
C ASP A 66 14.99 10.65 -0.78
N ARG A 67 15.35 10.77 -2.07
CA ARG A 67 14.73 11.75 -2.98
C ARG A 67 13.25 11.46 -3.21
N LYS A 68 12.86 10.19 -3.41
CA LYS A 68 11.44 9.78 -3.51
C LYS A 68 10.67 10.21 -2.26
N LEU A 69 11.24 10.02 -1.07
CA LEU A 69 10.63 10.41 0.19
C LEU A 69 10.50 11.94 0.32
N GLU A 70 11.50 12.71 -0.11
CA GLU A 70 11.42 14.17 -0.13
C GLU A 70 10.25 14.66 -1.01
N ILE A 71 10.11 14.12 -2.23
CA ILE A 71 8.99 14.44 -3.12
C ILE A 71 7.67 14.02 -2.44
N TYR A 72 7.61 12.79 -1.91
CA TYR A 72 6.44 12.27 -1.21
C TYR A 72 6.00 13.20 -0.08
N HIS A 73 6.93 13.67 0.76
CA HIS A 73 6.60 14.56 1.88
C HIS A 73 6.05 15.91 1.42
N ARG A 74 6.52 16.44 0.29
CA ARG A 74 6.01 17.69 -0.31
C ARG A 74 4.64 17.56 -0.98
N ILE A 75 4.19 16.35 -1.32
CA ILE A 75 2.87 16.13 -1.94
C ILE A 75 1.73 16.33 -0.91
N ASP A 76 0.70 17.08 -1.32
CA ASP A 76 -0.53 17.25 -0.56
C ASP A 76 -1.29 15.91 -0.42
N ALA A 77 -1.59 15.52 0.83
CA ALA A 77 -2.31 14.29 1.14
C ALA A 77 -3.75 14.25 0.57
N LYS A 78 -4.37 15.41 0.33
CA LYS A 78 -5.71 15.50 -0.26
C LYS A 78 -5.71 15.43 -1.79
N SER A 79 -4.54 15.60 -2.41
CA SER A 79 -4.42 15.62 -3.86
C SER A 79 -4.46 14.20 -4.43
N PHE A 80 -5.07 14.07 -5.61
CA PHE A 80 -5.16 12.82 -6.35
C PHE A 80 -5.14 13.10 -7.85
N ALA A 81 -4.74 12.09 -8.63
CA ALA A 81 -4.89 12.08 -10.08
C ALA A 81 -5.71 10.86 -10.52
N ASN A 82 -6.30 10.92 -11.71
CA ASN A 82 -6.98 9.76 -12.28
C ASN A 82 -5.98 8.85 -12.99
N PHE A 83 -6.03 7.56 -12.65
CA PHE A 83 -5.23 6.49 -13.24
C PHE A 83 -6.10 5.25 -13.45
N ARG A 84 -6.25 4.77 -14.68
CA ARG A 84 -7.04 3.57 -15.03
C ARG A 84 -8.45 3.55 -14.39
N GLY A 85 -9.14 4.69 -14.38
CA GLY A 85 -10.48 4.84 -13.78
C GLY A 85 -10.52 4.85 -12.24
N ARG A 86 -9.36 4.88 -11.57
CA ARG A 86 -9.23 4.96 -10.10
C ARG A 86 -8.47 6.24 -9.69
N LYS A 87 -8.63 6.63 -8.42
CA LYS A 87 -7.89 7.76 -7.84
C LYS A 87 -6.52 7.30 -7.38
N PHE A 88 -5.47 7.75 -8.05
CA PHE A 88 -4.09 7.64 -7.61
C PHE A 88 -3.79 8.73 -6.57
N LYS A 89 -3.35 8.32 -5.39
CA LYS A 89 -3.10 9.19 -4.23
C LYS A 89 -1.65 9.14 -3.81
N LYS A 90 -1.30 10.03 -2.88
CA LYS A 90 0.01 10.06 -2.21
C LYS A 90 0.46 8.67 -1.72
N SER A 91 -0.40 7.91 -1.05
CA SER A 91 -0.09 6.56 -0.52
C SER A 91 0.36 5.57 -1.58
N ASP A 92 -0.09 5.73 -2.82
CA ASP A 92 0.21 4.79 -3.90
C ASP A 92 1.66 4.92 -4.36
N ILE A 93 2.33 6.05 -4.12
CA ILE A 93 3.76 6.25 -4.40
C ILE A 93 4.65 5.30 -3.57
N LEU A 94 4.21 4.97 -2.35
CA LEU A 94 4.94 4.07 -1.44
C LEU A 94 4.44 2.62 -1.51
N GLN A 95 3.40 2.33 -2.29
CA GLN A 95 2.92 0.96 -2.44
C GLN A 95 3.83 0.17 -3.39
N GLY A 96 4.08 -1.09 -3.01
CA GLY A 96 4.92 -2.02 -3.77
C GLY A 96 6.38 -1.60 -3.83
N ASN A 97 7.12 -2.19 -4.78
CA ASN A 97 8.55 -1.94 -4.98
C ASN A 97 8.83 -0.72 -5.89
N ARG A 98 8.01 0.33 -5.77
CA ARG A 98 8.15 1.53 -6.59
C ARG A 98 9.39 2.32 -6.20
N SER A 99 10.29 2.51 -7.16
CA SER A 99 11.49 3.33 -7.03
C SER A 99 11.41 4.54 -7.96
N LEU A 100 12.06 5.64 -7.56
CA LEU A 100 12.18 6.84 -8.40
C LEU A 100 13.22 6.57 -9.48
N MET A 101 12.80 6.61 -10.75
CA MET A 101 13.67 6.37 -11.91
C MET A 101 14.17 7.68 -12.50
N PHE A 102 13.30 8.69 -12.57
CA PHE A 102 13.62 9.97 -13.15
C PHE A 102 12.71 11.08 -12.62
N GLU A 103 13.24 12.30 -12.53
CA GLU A 103 12.48 13.50 -12.23
C GLU A 103 12.92 14.67 -13.11
N GLY A 104 12.03 15.62 -13.37
CA GLY A 104 12.41 16.85 -14.03
C GLY A 104 11.26 17.81 -14.27
N VAL A 105 11.58 19.05 -14.65
CA VAL A 105 10.58 20.08 -14.96
C VAL A 105 10.35 20.14 -16.47
N ALA A 106 9.09 19.98 -16.88
CA ALA A 106 8.67 20.13 -18.27
C ALA A 106 7.35 20.89 -18.37
N THR A 107 7.15 21.57 -19.49
CA THR A 107 5.88 22.21 -19.83
C THR A 107 5.01 21.25 -20.62
N LEU A 108 3.88 20.84 -20.06
CA LEU A 108 2.87 20.07 -20.78
C LEU A 108 2.07 21.00 -21.69
N MET A 109 1.99 20.63 -22.97
CA MET A 109 1.24 21.34 -24.00
C MET A 109 -0.13 20.67 -24.18
N GLN A 110 -1.20 21.44 -23.98
CA GLN A 110 -2.59 21.00 -24.18
C GLN A 110 -3.24 21.86 -25.26
N GLY A 111 -3.19 21.38 -26.50
CA GLY A 111 -3.68 22.13 -27.65
C GLY A 111 -2.87 23.41 -27.91
N ARG A 112 -3.46 24.38 -28.62
CA ARG A 112 -2.74 25.57 -29.11
C ARG A 112 -2.53 26.68 -28.06
N SER A 113 -3.24 26.66 -26.93
CA SER A 113 -3.26 27.81 -26.00
C SER A 113 -3.06 27.49 -24.52
N LYS A 114 -3.07 26.21 -24.11
CA LYS A 114 -2.83 25.84 -22.71
C LYS A 114 -1.46 25.21 -22.58
N MET A 115 -0.60 25.86 -21.81
CA MET A 115 0.73 25.36 -21.45
C MET A 115 0.88 25.42 -19.94
N GLN A 116 1.28 24.32 -19.32
CA GLN A 116 1.44 24.22 -17.88
C GLN A 116 2.83 23.69 -17.55
N THR A 117 3.61 24.44 -16.77
CA THR A 117 4.90 23.96 -16.26
C THR A 117 4.64 23.05 -15.05
N LEU A 118 5.13 21.82 -15.13
CA LEU A 118 4.87 20.75 -14.18
C LEU A 118 6.19 20.05 -13.82
N PHE A 119 6.22 19.52 -12.61
CA PHE A 119 7.25 18.60 -12.17
C PHE A 119 6.82 17.18 -12.55
N VAL A 120 7.59 16.55 -13.42
CA VAL A 120 7.36 15.20 -13.93
C VAL A 120 8.14 14.23 -13.06
N VAL A 121 7.45 13.19 -12.59
CA VAL A 121 8.05 12.11 -11.80
C VAL A 121 7.81 10.80 -12.52
N VAL A 122 8.87 10.02 -12.69
CA VAL A 122 8.86 8.70 -13.32
C VAL A 122 9.29 7.69 -12.27
N LEU A 123 8.38 6.79 -11.94
CA LEU A 123 8.65 5.64 -11.09
C LEU A 123 8.96 4.41 -11.96
N THR A 124 9.00 3.23 -11.35
CA THR A 124 9.28 1.96 -12.03
C THR A 124 8.17 1.53 -13.00
N ASP A 125 6.92 1.89 -12.73
CA ASP A 125 5.74 1.42 -13.48
C ASP A 125 4.82 2.55 -13.97
N VAL A 126 4.95 3.75 -13.40
CA VAL A 126 4.08 4.90 -13.70
C VAL A 126 4.86 6.20 -13.84
N LEU A 127 4.30 7.13 -14.61
CA LEU A 127 4.74 8.51 -14.77
C LEU A 127 3.58 9.43 -14.40
N PHE A 128 3.83 10.50 -13.64
CA PHE A 128 2.79 11.46 -13.29
C PHE A 128 3.31 12.89 -13.21
N PHE A 129 2.36 13.82 -13.17
CA PHE A 129 2.63 15.26 -13.18
C PHE A 129 2.21 15.91 -11.86
N LEU A 130 3.08 16.75 -11.33
CA LEU A 130 2.85 17.54 -10.13
C LEU A 130 2.92 19.03 -10.46
N HIS A 131 1.98 19.80 -9.94
CA HIS A 131 2.07 21.25 -9.87
C HIS A 131 2.90 21.65 -8.65
N ASP A 132 3.90 22.51 -8.83
CA ASP A 132 4.66 23.11 -7.74
C ASP A 132 4.00 24.41 -7.31
N ASN A 133 3.51 24.48 -6.07
CA ASN A 133 2.94 25.68 -5.48
C ASN A 133 3.63 25.97 -4.14
N ASN A 134 4.65 26.83 -4.17
CA ASN A 134 5.40 27.28 -3.00
C ASN A 134 5.90 26.12 -2.11
N ASN A 135 6.69 25.19 -2.67
CA ASN A 135 7.22 23.98 -2.02
C ASN A 135 6.18 22.90 -1.67
N LYS A 136 4.93 23.04 -2.13
CA LYS A 136 3.91 22.00 -2.00
C LYS A 136 3.54 21.46 -3.38
N TYR A 137 3.57 20.14 -3.51
CA TYR A 137 3.16 19.46 -4.73
C TYR A 137 1.71 19.03 -4.71
N THR A 138 1.00 19.25 -5.81
CA THR A 138 -0.35 18.71 -6.04
C THR A 138 -0.35 17.94 -7.36
N PHE A 139 -1.03 16.81 -7.41
CA PHE A 139 -1.24 16.07 -8.64
C PHE A 139 -1.97 16.93 -9.68
N TYR A 140 -1.45 16.91 -10.90
CA TYR A 140 -2.04 17.58 -12.04
C TYR A 140 -2.73 16.55 -12.94
N THR A 141 -4.00 16.79 -13.25
CA THR A 141 -4.76 15.98 -14.21
C THR A 141 -5.06 16.85 -15.44
N PRO A 142 -4.52 16.51 -16.61
CA PRO A 142 -4.81 17.23 -17.85
C PRO A 142 -6.30 17.08 -18.23
N ASP A 143 -6.89 18.12 -18.82
CA ASP A 143 -8.26 18.09 -19.35
C ASP A 143 -8.43 16.90 -20.32
N ASN A 144 -9.43 16.06 -20.05
CA ASN A 144 -9.80 14.88 -20.86
C ASN A 144 -8.68 13.82 -21.03
N LYS A 145 -7.72 13.73 -20.09
CA LYS A 145 -6.70 12.67 -20.05
C LYS A 145 -6.49 12.15 -18.63
N THR A 146 -5.73 11.06 -18.51
CA THR A 146 -5.25 10.57 -17.22
C THR A 146 -4.15 11.47 -16.67
N GLY A 147 -4.15 11.70 -15.35
CA GLY A 147 -3.11 12.48 -14.65
C GLY A 147 -1.86 11.64 -14.31
N VAL A 148 -2.00 10.32 -14.42
CA VAL A 148 -0.93 9.34 -14.28
C VAL A 148 -0.94 8.48 -15.53
N VAL A 149 0.23 8.26 -16.09
CA VAL A 149 0.49 7.51 -17.31
C VAL A 149 1.19 6.21 -16.94
N SER A 150 0.75 5.08 -17.49
CA SER A 150 1.45 3.81 -17.32
C SER A 150 2.71 3.78 -18.18
N LEU A 151 3.78 3.17 -17.67
CA LEU A 151 4.98 2.92 -18.48
C LEU A 151 4.84 1.70 -19.38
N VAL A 152 3.89 0.81 -19.10
CA VAL A 152 3.60 -0.36 -19.94
C VAL A 152 3.22 0.09 -21.35
N LYS A 153 3.95 -0.41 -22.36
CA LYS A 153 3.77 -0.06 -23.78
C LYS A 153 3.81 1.46 -24.08
N LEU A 154 4.49 2.25 -23.24
CA LEU A 154 4.66 3.68 -23.47
C LEU A 154 5.67 3.93 -24.59
N LEU A 155 5.27 4.66 -25.63
CA LEU A 155 6.16 5.06 -26.71
C LEU A 155 6.67 6.49 -26.49
N VAL A 156 8.00 6.62 -26.48
CA VAL A 156 8.70 7.90 -26.29
C VAL A 156 9.31 8.36 -27.61
N ARG A 157 8.78 9.45 -28.17
CA ARG A 157 9.20 10.01 -29.47
C ARG A 157 9.67 11.45 -29.33
N GLU A 158 10.80 11.78 -29.93
CA GLU A 158 11.26 13.16 -30.01
C GLU A 158 10.41 13.94 -31.02
N LYS A 159 10.04 15.17 -30.69
CA LYS A 159 9.32 16.05 -31.61
C LYS A 159 10.31 16.67 -32.59
N ALA A 160 10.16 16.32 -33.86
CA ALA A 160 10.89 16.98 -34.95
C ALA A 160 10.42 18.45 -35.08
N GLY A 161 11.36 19.40 -35.02
CA GLY A 161 11.08 20.83 -35.20
C GLY A 161 12.27 21.72 -34.84
N ALA A 162 12.28 22.96 -35.36
CA ALA A 162 13.40 23.90 -35.28
C ALA A 162 13.85 24.27 -33.85
N GLU A 163 13.03 23.99 -32.83
CA GLU A 163 13.35 24.29 -31.45
C GLU A 163 13.94 23.12 -30.65
N GLY A 164 13.93 21.86 -31.15
CA GLY A 164 14.60 20.71 -30.51
C GLY A 164 14.24 20.41 -29.03
N ARG A 165 13.09 20.91 -28.55
CA ARG A 165 12.72 20.92 -27.11
C ARG A 165 11.56 19.99 -26.75
N GLY A 166 10.93 19.35 -27.73
CA GLY A 166 9.66 18.64 -27.55
C GLY A 166 9.80 17.12 -27.47
N LEU A 167 9.01 16.51 -26.61
CA LEU A 167 8.91 15.07 -26.38
C LEU A 167 7.44 14.66 -26.43
N TYR A 168 7.15 13.60 -27.19
CA TYR A 168 5.85 12.95 -27.21
C TYR A 168 5.89 11.65 -26.40
N LEU A 169 4.95 11.52 -25.48
CA LEU A 169 4.65 10.28 -24.77
C LEU A 169 3.33 9.75 -25.31
N ILE A 170 3.33 8.54 -25.88
CA ILE A 170 2.13 7.92 -26.45
C ILE A 170 1.86 6.65 -25.66
N CYS A 171 0.77 6.66 -24.89
CA CYS A 171 0.32 5.54 -24.08
C CYS A 171 -0.81 4.81 -24.82
N SER A 172 -0.78 3.48 -24.82
CA SER A 172 -1.88 2.67 -25.36
C SER A 172 -2.99 2.57 -24.31
N GLY A 173 -3.99 3.44 -24.39
CA GLY A 173 -5.15 3.40 -23.51
C GLY A 173 -6.15 2.27 -23.87
N PRO A 174 -7.10 1.93 -22.98
CA PRO A 174 -8.09 0.88 -23.21
C PRO A 174 -9.06 1.14 -24.38
N SER A 175 -9.26 2.42 -24.72
CA SER A 175 -10.23 2.84 -25.74
C SER A 175 -9.56 3.61 -26.88
N GLU A 176 -8.61 4.51 -26.58
CA GLU A 176 -7.82 5.26 -27.56
C GLU A 176 -6.41 5.55 -27.02
N PRO A 177 -5.39 5.67 -27.90
CA PRO A 177 -4.05 6.08 -27.47
C PRO A 177 -4.02 7.52 -26.94
N GLU A 178 -3.53 7.71 -25.73
CA GLU A 178 -3.33 9.05 -25.15
C GLU A 178 -1.93 9.58 -25.54
N MET A 179 -1.88 10.76 -26.15
CA MET A 179 -0.63 11.43 -26.52
C MET A 179 -0.37 12.66 -25.64
N PHE A 180 0.75 12.72 -24.93
CA PHE A 180 1.20 13.86 -24.14
C PHE A 180 2.35 14.57 -24.85
N GLU A 181 2.22 15.88 -25.03
CA GLU A 181 3.28 16.71 -25.60
C GLU A 181 3.98 17.47 -24.46
N LEU A 182 5.23 17.14 -24.21
CA LEU A 182 6.07 17.77 -23.20
C LEU A 182 7.13 18.64 -23.88
N ARG A 183 7.37 19.82 -23.34
CA ARG A 183 8.51 20.66 -23.69
C ARG A 183 9.47 20.72 -22.52
N VAL A 184 10.65 20.15 -22.67
CA VAL A 184 11.64 20.11 -21.59
C VAL A 184 12.11 21.53 -21.29
N HIS A 185 12.15 21.90 -20.01
CA HIS A 185 12.53 23.27 -19.61
C HIS A 185 13.97 23.60 -20.03
N ARG A 186 14.88 22.62 -19.92
CA ARG A 186 16.27 22.70 -20.37
C ARG A 186 16.48 21.87 -21.65
N PRO A 187 16.67 22.50 -22.83
CA PRO A 187 16.79 21.80 -24.11
C PRO A 187 17.93 20.77 -24.15
N LYS A 188 19.04 21.06 -23.46
CA LYS A 188 20.22 20.19 -23.42
C LYS A 188 19.93 18.84 -22.77
N ASP A 189 18.87 18.74 -21.98
CA ASP A 189 18.53 17.54 -21.23
C ASP A 189 17.58 16.63 -22.01
N ILE A 190 17.07 17.03 -23.19
CA ILE A 190 16.07 16.25 -23.92
C ILE A 190 16.51 14.80 -24.18
N HIS A 191 17.79 14.59 -24.49
CA HIS A 191 18.34 13.26 -24.68
C HIS A 191 18.33 12.44 -23.38
N VAL A 192 18.68 13.06 -22.25
CA VAL A 192 18.63 12.45 -20.92
C VAL A 192 17.20 12.06 -20.57
N TRP A 193 16.22 12.93 -20.84
CA TRP A 193 14.79 12.61 -20.65
C TRP A 193 14.36 11.41 -21.49
N ILE A 194 14.70 11.40 -22.78
CA ILE A 194 14.34 10.30 -23.69
C ILE A 194 14.97 9.00 -23.21
N GLN A 195 16.27 9.01 -22.88
CA GLN A 195 16.99 7.83 -22.41
C GLN A 195 16.43 7.32 -21.09
N ALA A 196 16.22 8.21 -20.11
CA ALA A 196 15.74 7.84 -18.78
C ALA A 196 14.33 7.24 -18.83
N ILE A 197 13.41 7.85 -19.58
CA ILE A 197 12.04 7.33 -19.70
C ILE A 197 12.05 6.02 -20.48
N ARG A 198 12.82 5.90 -21.57
CA ARG A 198 12.95 4.62 -22.30
C ARG A 198 13.53 3.51 -21.44
N ALA A 199 14.55 3.82 -20.63
CA ALA A 199 15.12 2.87 -19.70
C ALA A 199 14.10 2.45 -18.63
N ALA A 200 13.29 3.38 -18.11
CA ALA A 200 12.22 3.06 -17.17
C ALA A 200 11.14 2.17 -17.82
N VAL A 201 10.76 2.45 -19.07
CA VAL A 201 9.80 1.62 -19.83
C VAL A 201 10.34 0.21 -20.07
N GLN A 202 11.62 0.07 -20.42
CA GLN A 202 12.26 -1.24 -20.63
C GLN A 202 12.38 -2.07 -19.35
N ASN A 203 12.55 -1.42 -18.21
CA ASN A 203 12.65 -2.07 -16.89
C ASN A 203 11.30 -2.13 -16.15
N CYS A 204 10.19 -1.87 -16.84
CA CYS A 204 8.86 -1.95 -16.25
C CYS A 204 8.55 -3.41 -15.87
N PRO A 205 8.09 -3.73 -14.64
CA PRO A 205 7.88 -5.11 -14.22
C PRO A 205 6.83 -5.85 -15.05
N GLU A 206 7.12 -7.09 -15.46
CA GLU A 206 6.22 -7.95 -16.25
C GLU A 206 4.87 -8.18 -15.55
N ASP A 207 4.85 -8.31 -14.21
CA ASP A 207 3.62 -8.44 -13.42
C ASP A 207 2.63 -7.29 -13.65
N VAL A 208 3.14 -6.08 -13.92
CA VAL A 208 2.31 -4.91 -14.24
C VAL A 208 1.78 -4.99 -15.66
N GLU A 209 2.56 -5.54 -16.59
CA GLU A 209 2.12 -5.80 -17.97
C GLU A 209 1.03 -6.88 -18.02
N GLU A 210 1.17 -7.96 -17.26
CA GLU A 210 0.17 -9.03 -17.14
C GLU A 210 -1.11 -8.53 -16.46
N ALA A 211 -0.98 -7.75 -15.37
CA ALA A 211 -2.13 -7.12 -14.72
C ALA A 211 -2.82 -6.12 -15.66
N GLU A 212 -2.09 -5.43 -16.54
CA GLU A 212 -2.67 -4.58 -17.58
C GLU A 212 -3.36 -5.37 -18.67
N ALA A 213 -2.73 -6.43 -19.20
CA ALA A 213 -3.35 -7.31 -20.17
C ALA A 213 -4.64 -7.94 -19.60
N GLY A 214 -4.60 -8.37 -18.34
CA GLY A 214 -5.75 -8.84 -17.58
C GLY A 214 -6.83 -7.76 -17.43
N ALA A 215 -6.46 -6.54 -16.99
CA ALA A 215 -7.39 -5.42 -16.81
C ALA A 215 -8.06 -4.97 -18.13
N LEU A 216 -7.31 -4.97 -19.23
CA LEU A 216 -7.81 -4.69 -20.58
C LEU A 216 -8.68 -5.82 -21.13
N ALA A 217 -8.41 -7.06 -20.72
CA ALA A 217 -9.18 -8.25 -21.10
C ALA A 217 -10.42 -8.51 -20.21
N VAL A 218 -10.63 -7.77 -19.11
CA VAL A 218 -11.83 -7.96 -18.27
C VAL A 218 -13.05 -7.38 -18.98
N SER A 219 -13.72 -8.23 -19.75
CA SER A 219 -15.07 -8.00 -20.25
C SER A 219 -15.98 -7.52 -19.11
N ALA A 220 -16.96 -6.67 -19.44
CA ALA A 220 -17.95 -6.20 -18.45
C ALA A 220 -18.62 -7.36 -17.70
N GLU A 221 -18.79 -8.50 -18.36
CA GLU A 221 -19.33 -9.74 -17.78
C GLU A 221 -18.44 -10.35 -16.70
N GLU A 222 -17.10 -10.33 -16.88
CA GLU A 222 -16.17 -10.88 -15.89
C GLU A 222 -16.03 -9.94 -14.67
N ARG A 223 -16.13 -8.63 -14.89
CA ARG A 223 -16.23 -7.63 -13.80
C ARG A 223 -17.48 -7.83 -12.96
N GLN A 224 -18.61 -8.11 -13.62
CA GLN A 224 -19.88 -8.42 -12.96
C GLN A 224 -19.79 -9.73 -12.16
N ARG A 225 -19.20 -10.78 -12.76
CA ARG A 225 -18.96 -12.07 -12.08
C ARG A 225 -18.09 -11.94 -10.83
N GLN A 226 -17.04 -11.12 -10.87
CA GLN A 226 -16.19 -10.87 -9.71
C GLN A 226 -16.92 -10.11 -8.59
N LEU A 227 -17.78 -9.15 -8.93
CA LEU A 227 -18.62 -8.45 -7.96
C LEU A 227 -19.62 -9.41 -7.31
N GLU A 228 -20.26 -10.27 -8.10
CA GLU A 228 -21.18 -11.31 -7.63
C GLU A 228 -20.47 -12.32 -6.73
N ALA A 229 -19.30 -12.83 -7.12
CA ALA A 229 -18.50 -13.74 -6.31
C ALA A 229 -18.07 -13.10 -4.99
N ARG A 230 -17.76 -11.79 -4.99
CA ARG A 230 -17.43 -11.04 -3.77
C ARG A 230 -18.66 -10.90 -2.87
N HIS A 231 -19.83 -10.57 -3.43
CA HIS A 231 -21.07 -10.49 -2.66
C HIS A 231 -21.45 -11.83 -2.05
N GLU A 232 -21.27 -12.92 -2.77
CA GLU A 232 -21.55 -14.27 -2.26
C GLU A 232 -20.60 -14.67 -1.13
N ASN A 233 -19.30 -14.36 -1.25
CA ASN A 233 -18.35 -14.58 -0.15
C ASN A 233 -18.72 -13.79 1.11
N ILE A 234 -19.13 -12.52 0.96
CA ILE A 234 -19.58 -11.71 2.09
C ILE A 234 -20.82 -12.34 2.75
N ARG A 235 -21.76 -12.86 1.94
CA ARG A 235 -22.96 -13.55 2.44
C ARG A 235 -22.60 -14.79 3.25
N LEU A 236 -21.71 -15.65 2.74
CA LEU A 236 -21.26 -16.87 3.41
C LEU A 236 -20.53 -16.56 4.73
N ILE A 237 -19.64 -15.57 4.74
CA ILE A 237 -18.95 -15.14 5.97
C ILE A 237 -19.97 -14.62 7.00
N THR A 238 -20.96 -13.85 6.56
CA THR A 238 -22.01 -13.33 7.46
C THR A 238 -22.85 -14.45 8.07
N GLU A 239 -23.17 -15.50 7.30
CA GLU A 239 -23.90 -16.67 7.79
C GLU A 239 -23.07 -17.50 8.77
N ALA A 240 -21.78 -17.69 8.49
CA ALA A 240 -20.87 -18.38 9.40
C ALA A 240 -20.71 -17.63 10.73
N LEU A 241 -20.62 -16.30 10.70
CA LEU A 241 -20.60 -15.46 11.91
C LEU A 241 -21.88 -15.66 12.74
N ARG A 242 -23.05 -15.59 12.10
CA ARG A 242 -24.34 -15.81 12.81
C ARG A 242 -24.47 -17.21 13.41
N ALA A 243 -23.96 -18.23 12.72
CA ALA A 243 -23.95 -19.58 13.26
C ALA A 243 -23.11 -19.66 14.55
N LYS A 244 -21.96 -18.95 14.58
CA LYS A 244 -21.12 -18.84 15.77
C LYS A 244 -21.77 -18.04 16.89
N ASP A 245 -22.48 -16.96 16.57
CA ASP A 245 -23.23 -16.20 17.58
C ASP A 245 -24.31 -17.06 18.25
N LYS A 246 -24.98 -17.92 17.49
CA LYS A 246 -25.94 -18.88 18.03
C LYS A 246 -25.29 -19.93 18.94
N GLU A 247 -24.14 -20.48 18.53
CA GLU A 247 -23.36 -21.39 19.39
C GLU A 247 -22.96 -20.71 20.71
N HIS A 248 -22.47 -19.47 20.65
CA HIS A 248 -22.13 -18.69 21.83
C HIS A 248 -23.35 -18.45 22.74
N ALA A 249 -24.52 -18.11 22.18
CA ALA A 249 -25.75 -17.94 22.95
C ALA A 249 -26.13 -19.22 23.70
N THR A 250 -26.06 -20.40 23.05
CA THR A 250 -26.36 -21.68 23.71
C THR A 250 -25.36 -22.01 24.83
N LEU A 251 -24.06 -21.77 24.61
CA LEU A 251 -23.04 -21.98 25.65
C LEU A 251 -23.24 -21.04 26.85
N LEU A 252 -23.70 -19.81 26.60
CA LEU A 252 -24.06 -18.86 27.66
C LEU A 252 -25.24 -19.36 28.49
N GLU A 253 -26.29 -19.87 27.85
CA GLU A 253 -27.45 -20.47 28.53
C GLU A 253 -27.03 -21.68 29.40
N ASP A 254 -26.17 -22.56 28.88
CA ASP A 254 -25.64 -23.71 29.63
C ASP A 254 -24.81 -23.27 30.84
N LYS A 255 -23.92 -22.28 30.66
CA LYS A 255 -23.11 -21.73 31.75
C LYS A 255 -23.99 -21.11 32.84
N MET A 256 -25.06 -20.42 32.46
CA MET A 256 -26.01 -19.84 33.40
C MET A 256 -26.77 -20.90 34.18
N MET A 257 -27.19 -21.99 33.53
CA MET A 257 -27.81 -23.13 34.20
C MET A 257 -26.89 -23.73 35.28
N LEU A 258 -25.59 -23.86 34.98
CA LEU A 258 -24.60 -24.34 35.95
C LEU A 258 -24.43 -23.37 37.13
N HIS A 259 -24.40 -22.06 36.87
CA HIS A 259 -24.40 -21.04 37.93
C HIS A 259 -25.65 -21.14 38.81
N MET A 260 -26.85 -21.36 38.24
CA MET A 260 -28.08 -21.56 39.02
C MET A 260 -28.02 -22.81 39.90
N LYS A 261 -27.51 -23.93 39.36
CA LYS A 261 -27.28 -25.14 40.16
C LYS A 261 -26.36 -24.82 41.33
N MET A 262 -25.24 -24.13 41.10
CA MET A 262 -24.32 -23.74 42.16
C MET A 262 -25.00 -22.86 43.22
N VAL A 263 -25.73 -21.81 42.82
CA VAL A 263 -26.46 -20.92 43.75
C VAL A 263 -27.51 -21.68 44.57
N GLY A 264 -28.22 -22.62 43.96
CA GLY A 264 -29.17 -23.49 44.65
C GLY A 264 -28.54 -24.39 45.72
N HIS A 265 -27.24 -24.71 45.61
CA HIS A 265 -26.51 -25.49 46.59
C HIS A 265 -25.80 -24.62 47.65
N THR A 266 -25.57 -23.32 47.38
CA THR A 266 -24.88 -22.40 48.31
C THR A 266 -25.80 -21.52 49.16
N GLY A 267 -27.12 -21.61 49.01
CA GLY A 267 -28.14 -21.14 49.96
C GLY A 267 -27.98 -19.72 50.53
N SER A 268 -28.54 -18.72 49.84
CA SER A 268 -29.30 -17.58 50.41
C SER A 268 -29.44 -16.49 49.34
N SER A 269 -30.57 -16.46 48.61
CA SER A 269 -31.25 -15.26 48.09
C SER A 269 -32.43 -15.67 47.22
N THR A 270 -33.63 -15.54 47.76
CA THR A 270 -34.87 -15.45 46.98
C THR A 270 -34.84 -14.13 46.23
N LEU A 271 -34.58 -14.17 44.93
CA LEU A 271 -34.67 -13.02 44.05
C LEU A 271 -36.00 -13.10 43.31
N ASP A 272 -36.98 -12.34 43.78
CA ASP A 272 -38.23 -12.12 43.06
C ASP A 272 -37.93 -11.26 41.83
N VAL A 273 -37.90 -11.88 40.65
CA VAL A 273 -37.82 -11.18 39.36
C VAL A 273 -39.23 -11.09 38.77
N PRO A 274 -39.70 -9.90 38.34
CA PRO A 274 -41.00 -9.76 37.71
C PRO A 274 -41.07 -10.54 36.39
N ASN A 275 -42.14 -11.33 36.30
CA ASN A 275 -42.52 -12.25 35.24
C ASN A 275 -42.28 -11.70 33.82
N THR A 276 -41.35 -12.32 33.07
CA THR A 276 -41.12 -12.06 31.64
C THR A 276 -41.57 -13.25 30.79
N GLY A 277 -42.84 -13.65 30.90
CA GLY A 277 -43.56 -14.35 29.82
C GLY A 277 -42.94 -15.64 29.24
N ILE A 278 -42.14 -16.40 29.99
CA ILE A 278 -41.55 -17.68 29.57
C ILE A 278 -41.96 -18.76 30.59
N ASN A 279 -42.52 -19.88 30.10
CA ASN A 279 -43.22 -20.91 30.88
C ASN A 279 -42.33 -21.97 31.57
N THR A 280 -41.03 -21.74 31.74
CA THR A 280 -40.13 -22.72 32.40
C THR A 280 -39.65 -22.19 33.74
N VAL A 281 -40.35 -22.59 34.80
CA VAL A 281 -40.02 -22.26 36.20
C VAL A 281 -38.96 -23.24 36.71
N PHE A 282 -37.77 -22.75 37.05
CA PHE A 282 -36.75 -23.52 37.77
C PHE A 282 -36.87 -23.29 39.30
N PRO A 283 -36.37 -24.21 40.15
CA PRO A 283 -36.44 -24.06 41.59
C PRO A 283 -35.80 -22.74 42.04
N GLY A 284 -36.58 -21.88 42.72
CA GLY A 284 -36.15 -20.55 43.15
C GLY A 284 -36.76 -19.36 42.39
N GLY A 285 -37.70 -19.57 41.47
CA GLY A 285 -38.54 -18.48 40.90
C GLY A 285 -37.84 -17.58 39.88
N LEU A 286 -36.62 -17.92 39.46
CA LEU A 286 -35.84 -17.15 38.50
C LEU A 286 -36.28 -17.45 37.06
N VAL A 287 -36.65 -16.41 36.31
CA VAL A 287 -36.96 -16.44 34.87
C VAL A 287 -35.93 -15.59 34.13
N PHE A 288 -35.34 -16.12 33.06
CA PHE A 288 -34.36 -15.41 32.24
C PHE A 288 -34.81 -15.31 30.78
N PRO A 289 -34.44 -14.26 30.02
CA PRO A 289 -34.79 -14.14 28.61
C PRO A 289 -34.22 -15.29 27.75
N ASP A 290 -34.86 -15.59 26.62
CA ASP A 290 -34.35 -16.49 25.57
C ASP A 290 -33.26 -15.77 24.76
N TYR A 291 -32.00 -16.20 24.90
CA TYR A 291 -30.83 -15.55 24.27
C TYR A 291 -30.65 -16.00 22.84
N VAL A 292 -30.99 -17.25 22.55
CA VAL A 292 -30.98 -17.79 21.19
C VAL A 292 -31.88 -16.95 20.29
N ARG A 293 -33.00 -16.42 20.79
CA ARG A 293 -33.88 -15.51 20.04
C ARG A 293 -33.23 -14.17 19.67
N LEU A 294 -32.30 -13.66 20.47
CA LEU A 294 -31.60 -12.40 20.19
C LEU A 294 -30.51 -12.56 19.11
N SER A 295 -30.02 -13.78 18.89
CA SER A 295 -29.10 -14.11 17.79
C SER A 295 -29.79 -14.27 16.42
N ALA A 296 -31.14 -14.22 16.39
CA ALA A 296 -31.89 -14.34 15.15
C ALA A 296 -31.84 -13.04 14.32
N PRO A 297 -31.86 -13.11 12.98
CA PRO A 297 -31.88 -11.92 12.14
C PRO A 297 -33.17 -11.10 12.41
N SER A 298 -33.02 -9.91 12.98
CA SER A 298 -34.11 -8.92 13.09
C SER A 298 -33.98 -7.89 11.97
N ALA A 299 -35.10 -7.58 11.30
CA ALA A 299 -35.15 -6.49 10.33
C ALA A 299 -35.06 -5.09 10.99
N ASP A 300 -35.31 -5.02 12.31
CA ASP A 300 -35.24 -3.79 13.09
C ASP A 300 -34.17 -3.90 14.18
N THR A 301 -32.98 -3.42 13.84
CA THR A 301 -31.84 -3.34 14.76
C THR A 301 -32.08 -2.35 15.89
N HIS A 302 -32.96 -1.35 15.71
CA HIS A 302 -33.25 -0.34 16.72
C HIS A 302 -34.14 -0.90 17.83
N ALA A 303 -35.19 -1.65 17.47
CA ALA A 303 -36.04 -2.35 18.43
C ALA A 303 -35.25 -3.37 19.26
N LEU A 304 -34.33 -4.12 18.63
CA LEU A 304 -33.47 -5.08 19.31
C LEU A 304 -32.53 -4.39 20.33
N TRP A 305 -31.99 -3.22 19.96
CA TRP A 305 -31.14 -2.42 20.86
C TRP A 305 -31.90 -1.87 22.06
N GLN A 306 -33.13 -1.37 21.87
CA GLN A 306 -33.95 -0.90 22.99
C GLN A 306 -34.28 -2.00 23.98
N GLU A 307 -34.54 -3.20 23.47
CA GLU A 307 -34.83 -4.38 24.29
C GLU A 307 -33.59 -4.85 25.07
N VAL A 308 -32.42 -4.89 24.43
CA VAL A 308 -31.15 -5.16 25.12
C VAL A 308 -30.91 -4.14 26.24
N CYS A 309 -31.11 -2.84 25.98
CA CYS A 309 -30.99 -1.81 27.01
C CYS A 309 -31.97 -2.02 28.17
N ARG A 310 -33.20 -2.48 27.89
CA ARG A 310 -34.21 -2.78 28.91
C ARG A 310 -33.77 -3.94 29.78
N VAL A 311 -33.29 -5.04 29.19
CA VAL A 311 -32.78 -6.20 29.93
C VAL A 311 -31.56 -5.80 30.76
N VAL A 312 -30.60 -5.08 30.18
CA VAL A 312 -29.42 -4.60 30.92
C VAL A 312 -29.82 -3.73 32.12
N LYS A 313 -30.75 -2.78 31.96
CA LYS A 313 -31.20 -1.92 33.08
C LYS A 313 -31.87 -2.70 34.22
N VAL A 314 -32.60 -3.77 33.91
CA VAL A 314 -33.31 -4.58 34.92
C VAL A 314 -32.35 -5.49 35.69
N TYR A 315 -31.35 -6.07 35.01
CA TYR A 315 -30.49 -7.11 35.61
C TYR A 315 -29.09 -6.60 36.04
N CYS A 316 -28.69 -5.38 35.65
CA CYS A 316 -27.42 -4.75 36.06
C CYS A 316 -27.21 -4.56 37.57
N PRO A 317 -28.25 -4.25 38.37
CA PRO A 317 -28.07 -4.15 39.82
C PRO A 317 -27.87 -5.50 40.50
N LEU A 318 -28.28 -6.60 39.86
CA LEU A 318 -28.34 -7.93 40.48
C LEU A 318 -27.10 -8.78 40.20
N TYR A 319 -26.49 -8.63 39.01
CA TYR A 319 -25.35 -9.47 38.60
C TYR A 319 -24.37 -8.72 37.67
N PRO A 320 -23.47 -7.87 38.21
CA PRO A 320 -22.54 -7.07 37.41
C PRO A 320 -21.54 -7.92 36.58
N SER A 321 -21.23 -9.15 37.03
CA SER A 321 -20.34 -10.08 36.32
C SER A 321 -20.96 -10.70 35.04
N ILE A 322 -22.29 -10.69 34.91
CA ILE A 322 -23.02 -11.29 33.79
C ILE A 322 -23.11 -10.31 32.59
N ILE A 323 -23.00 -9.00 32.83
CA ILE A 323 -23.09 -7.96 31.78
C ILE A 323 -21.83 -7.86 30.94
N LEU A 324 -20.66 -8.21 31.48
CA LEU A 324 -19.42 -8.21 30.71
C LEU A 324 -19.47 -9.22 29.55
N LEU A 325 -20.25 -10.31 29.68
CA LEU A 325 -20.46 -11.30 28.64
C LEU A 325 -21.50 -10.86 27.59
N TYR A 326 -22.42 -9.98 27.97
CA TYR A 326 -23.46 -9.41 27.09
C TYR A 326 -22.89 -8.49 26.01
N PHE A 327 -21.82 -7.76 26.33
CA PHE A 327 -21.13 -6.88 25.38
C PHE A 327 -20.18 -7.63 24.43
N ILE A 328 -19.89 -8.90 24.70
CA ILE A 328 -19.00 -9.73 23.85
C ILE A 328 -19.82 -10.47 22.76
N ALA A 329 -21.15 -10.57 22.92
CA ALA A 329 -22.04 -11.31 22.04
C ALA A 329 -22.83 -10.45 21.02
N ILE A 330 -22.59 -9.13 20.98
CA ILE A 330 -23.12 -8.18 19.97
C ILE A 330 -21.96 -7.62 19.18
#